data_AF-A0A9P8JMI5-F1
#
_entry.id   AF-A0A9P8JMI5-F1
#
_cell.length_a   1.000
_cell.length_b   1.000
_cell.length_c   1.000
_cell.angle_alpha   90.00
_cell.angle_beta   90.00
_cell.angle_gamma   90.00
#
_symmetry.space_group_name_H-M   'P 1'
#
loop_
_entity.id
_entity.type
_entity.pdbx_description
1 polymer ?
#
loop_
_entity_poly.entity_id
_entity_poly.type
_entity_poly.pdbx_seq_one_letter_code
_entity_poly.pdbx_strand_id
1 'polypeptide(L)'
;MGTTMRHGGDLAGLVDTLDYIQGMGIKGLYVAGTPFINMPWKSDAYSPIDFTLLDHHFGKIADWRAAVDEIHRRGMYIILDNTFATMADLIGFDGYLNESTPFLPEEHQVIWKTERQYPDFAFGNTKTSPCELPRFWDESGSQVQNGAHSDNFSTTFDRLSSLSDCFDSDFDQYGDTEAFGVFPDWQRQLSKFASVQDRLREWKPSVLDKLQHLHCLTISMLDI
;
A
#
# COMPACT_ATOMS: atom_id res chain seq x y z
N MET A 1 -12.41 28.23 -1.68
CA MET A 1 -13.57 27.47 -1.18
C MET A 1 -13.27 26.00 -1.41
N GLY A 2 -12.71 25.33 -0.39
CA GLY A 2 -12.36 23.91 -0.46
C GLY A 2 -13.62 23.05 -0.37
N THR A 3 -13.74 22.06 -1.25
CA THR A 3 -14.84 21.10 -1.29
C THR A 3 -14.88 20.29 0.00
N THR A 4 -15.96 20.47 0.77
CA THR A 4 -16.24 19.90 2.09
C THR A 4 -16.60 18.40 2.04
N MET A 5 -15.77 17.57 1.41
CA MET A 5 -15.96 16.12 1.43
C MET A 5 -15.22 15.43 2.59
N ARG A 6 -14.25 16.11 3.19
CA ARG A 6 -13.49 15.66 4.36
C ARG A 6 -13.48 16.75 5.43
N HIS A 7 -13.56 16.35 6.70
CA HIS A 7 -13.41 17.24 7.86
C HIS A 7 -11.95 17.17 8.34
N GLY A 8 -11.33 18.31 8.67
CA GLY A 8 -9.94 18.33 9.14
C GLY A 8 -9.29 19.71 9.09
N GLY A 9 -8.05 19.78 9.57
CA GLY A 9 -7.15 20.92 9.38
C GLY A 9 -6.27 20.75 8.13
N ASP A 10 -5.36 21.68 7.93
CA ASP A 10 -4.41 21.70 6.82
C ASP A 10 -2.98 22.01 7.32
N LEU A 11 -2.02 22.13 6.41
CA LEU A 11 -0.65 22.46 6.76
C LEU A 11 -0.49 23.83 7.43
N ALA A 12 -1.33 24.81 7.09
CA ALA A 12 -1.28 26.11 7.73
C ALA A 12 -1.66 25.97 9.21
N GLY A 13 -2.73 25.22 9.51
CA GLY A 13 -3.10 24.87 10.86
C GLY A 13 -2.00 24.09 11.61
N LEU A 14 -1.30 23.17 10.94
CA LEU A 14 -0.16 22.47 11.53
C LEU A 14 0.96 23.47 11.90
N VAL A 15 1.36 24.32 10.96
CA VAL A 15 2.41 25.33 11.16
C VAL A 15 2.10 26.25 12.34
N ASP A 16 0.85 26.72 12.44
CA ASP A 16 0.39 27.58 13.54
C ASP A 16 0.51 26.92 14.93
N THR A 17 0.61 25.58 15.01
CA THR A 17 0.73 24.82 16.26
C THR A 17 2.15 24.36 16.59
N LEU A 18 3.13 24.56 15.70
CA LEU A 18 4.48 24.00 15.85
C LEU A 18 5.20 24.49 17.12
N ASP A 19 4.95 25.72 17.56
CA ASP A 19 5.56 26.26 18.79
C ASP A 19 5.05 25.55 20.05
N TYR A 20 3.75 25.20 20.07
CA TYR A 20 3.16 24.42 21.15
C TYR A 20 3.78 23.01 21.19
N ILE A 21 3.88 22.36 20.03
CA ILE A 21 4.45 21.02 19.88
C ILE A 21 5.93 21.02 20.31
N GLN A 22 6.72 21.98 19.84
CA GLN A 22 8.12 22.13 20.22
C GLN A 22 8.25 22.40 21.72
N GLY A 23 7.37 23.23 22.30
CA GLY A 23 7.33 23.55 23.73
C GLY A 23 7.09 22.33 24.63
N MET A 24 6.41 21.30 24.12
CA MET A 24 6.27 20.00 24.80
C MET A 24 7.54 19.14 24.76
N GLY A 25 8.57 19.54 23.99
CA GLY A 25 9.82 18.80 23.83
C GLY A 25 9.80 17.74 22.73
N ILE A 26 8.77 17.72 21.87
CA ILE A 26 8.66 16.78 20.75
C ILE A 26 9.75 17.06 19.69
N LYS A 27 10.27 15.99 19.09
CA LYS A 27 11.32 16.02 18.06
C LYS A 27 10.94 15.38 16.73
N GLY A 28 9.83 14.66 16.68
CA GLY A 28 9.35 14.00 15.48
C GLY A 28 7.84 14.15 15.37
N LEU A 29 7.38 14.48 14.17
CA LEU A 29 5.98 14.60 13.80
C LEU A 29 5.65 13.49 12.81
N TYR A 30 4.89 12.51 13.25
CA TYR A 30 4.31 11.52 12.36
C TYR A 30 2.93 11.99 11.91
N VAL A 31 2.77 12.20 10.61
CA VAL A 31 1.48 12.56 10.00
C VAL A 31 0.80 11.27 9.55
N ALA A 32 -0.29 10.92 10.22
CA ALA A 32 -1.08 9.75 9.87
C ALA A 32 -1.83 9.98 8.55
N GLY A 33 -1.77 8.99 7.67
CA GLY A 33 -2.37 9.03 6.34
C GLY A 33 -1.44 9.62 5.29
N THR A 34 -1.70 9.25 4.04
CA THR A 34 -0.86 9.67 2.92
C THR A 34 -1.10 11.14 2.53
N PRO A 35 -0.05 11.92 2.20
CA PRO A 35 -0.21 13.28 1.68
C PRO A 35 -0.63 13.31 0.20
N PHE A 36 -0.73 12.15 -0.45
CA PHE A 36 -1.00 12.00 -1.88
C PHE A 36 -2.50 11.96 -2.19
N ILE A 37 -2.84 12.22 -3.46
CA ILE A 37 -4.24 12.26 -3.93
C ILE A 37 -4.96 10.98 -3.54
N ASN A 38 -6.10 11.15 -2.88
CA ASN A 38 -6.82 10.06 -2.21
C ASN A 38 -8.32 10.08 -2.60
N MET A 39 -9.02 8.98 -2.40
CA MET A 39 -10.44 8.87 -2.73
C MET A 39 -11.30 9.90 -2.00
N PRO A 40 -12.02 10.80 -2.69
CA PRO A 40 -12.62 11.99 -2.07
C PRO A 40 -13.52 11.73 -0.84
N TRP A 41 -14.20 10.58 -0.80
CA TRP A 41 -15.12 10.19 0.28
C TRP A 41 -14.47 9.34 1.38
N LYS A 42 -13.18 9.05 1.30
CA LYS A 42 -12.41 8.34 2.33
C LYS A 42 -11.69 9.37 3.19
N SER A 43 -12.07 9.47 4.47
CA SER A 43 -11.61 10.54 5.37
C SER A 43 -10.31 10.22 6.11
N ASP A 44 -9.86 8.97 6.08
CA ASP A 44 -8.69 8.48 6.81
C ASP A 44 -7.35 8.71 6.08
N ALA A 45 -7.41 9.11 4.81
CA ALA A 45 -6.25 9.25 3.93
C ALA A 45 -5.45 7.93 3.75
N TYR A 46 -6.11 6.77 3.78
CA TYR A 46 -5.51 5.45 3.50
C TYR A 46 -6.07 4.77 2.23
N SER A 47 -6.75 5.53 1.36
CA SER A 47 -7.18 5.09 0.02
C SER A 47 -6.55 5.92 -1.12
N PRO A 48 -5.20 6.00 -1.21
CA PRO A 48 -4.52 6.72 -2.28
C PRO A 48 -4.90 6.18 -3.65
N ILE A 49 -4.99 7.08 -4.63
CA ILE A 49 -5.22 6.74 -6.05
C ILE A 49 -4.08 7.18 -6.95
N ASP A 50 -3.18 8.07 -6.49
CA ASP A 50 -2.07 8.59 -7.27
C ASP A 50 -0.98 9.09 -6.30
N PHE A 51 0.16 8.40 -6.24
CA PHE A 51 1.30 8.75 -5.39
C PHE A 51 2.25 9.78 -6.04
N THR A 52 1.92 10.28 -7.23
CA THR A 52 2.75 11.28 -7.93
C THR A 52 2.28 12.72 -7.67
N LEU A 53 1.08 12.90 -7.13
CA LEU A 53 0.45 14.19 -6.87
C LEU A 53 0.05 14.34 -5.40
N LEU A 54 0.42 15.47 -4.80
CA LEU A 54 -0.02 15.84 -3.45
C LEU A 54 -1.52 16.17 -3.44
N ASP A 55 -2.21 15.75 -2.38
CA ASP A 55 -3.61 16.08 -2.18
C ASP A 55 -3.76 17.57 -1.84
N HIS A 56 -4.39 18.31 -2.75
CA HIS A 56 -4.68 19.73 -2.60
C HIS A 56 -5.53 20.05 -1.37
N HIS A 57 -6.19 19.06 -0.76
CA HIS A 57 -6.86 19.21 0.52
C HIS A 57 -5.89 19.64 1.64
N PHE A 58 -4.67 19.11 1.66
CA PHE A 58 -3.68 19.41 2.70
C PHE A 58 -2.84 20.64 2.39
N GLY A 59 -2.67 20.95 1.09
CA GLY A 59 -1.97 22.13 0.62
C GLY A 59 -1.29 21.90 -0.72
N LYS A 60 -0.62 22.93 -1.24
CA LYS A 60 0.22 22.83 -2.43
C LYS A 60 1.63 22.42 -2.03
N ILE A 61 2.44 22.01 -3.00
CA ILE A 61 3.86 21.68 -2.79
C ILE A 61 4.64 22.80 -2.07
N ALA A 62 4.34 24.08 -2.35
CA ALA A 62 4.98 25.20 -1.68
C ALA A 62 4.61 25.29 -0.19
N ASP A 63 3.36 24.98 0.16
CA ASP A 63 2.88 24.96 1.54
C ASP A 63 3.53 23.80 2.30
N TRP A 64 3.67 22.63 1.66
CA TRP A 64 4.38 21.48 2.23
C TRP A 64 5.85 21.80 2.51
N ARG A 65 6.59 22.34 1.54
CA ARG A 65 8.00 22.73 1.72
C ARG A 65 8.17 23.74 2.86
N ALA A 66 7.33 24.78 2.88
CA ALA A 66 7.37 25.78 3.95
C ALA A 66 7.09 25.17 5.32
N ALA A 67 6.16 24.20 5.42
CA ALA A 67 5.89 23.49 6.67
C ALA A 67 7.08 22.62 7.10
N VAL A 68 7.70 21.87 6.17
CA VAL A 68 8.89 21.06 6.45
C VAL A 68 10.07 21.93 6.92
N ASP A 69 10.33 23.04 6.23
CA ASP A 69 11.36 24.01 6.61
C ASP A 69 11.14 24.53 8.03
N GLU A 70 9.90 24.85 8.38
CA GLU A 70 9.53 25.40 9.67
C GLU A 70 9.60 24.36 10.80
N ILE A 71 9.34 23.09 10.49
CA ILE A 71 9.57 21.94 11.37
C ILE A 71 11.09 21.76 11.62
N HIS A 72 11.89 21.76 10.55
CA HIS A 72 13.35 21.60 10.63
C HIS A 72 14.03 22.77 11.35
N ARG A 73 13.56 24.00 11.16
CA ARG A 73 14.04 25.20 11.88
C ARG A 73 13.88 25.07 13.41
N ARG A 74 12.91 24.28 13.86
CA ARG A 74 12.68 23.97 15.29
C ARG A 74 13.49 22.78 15.81
N GLY A 75 14.32 22.17 14.97
CA GLY A 75 15.05 20.95 15.29
C GLY A 75 14.11 19.77 15.53
N MET A 76 12.99 19.73 14.81
CA MET A 76 12.06 18.60 14.74
C MET A 76 12.19 17.95 13.35
N TYR A 77 11.67 16.73 13.20
CA TYR A 77 11.61 15.99 11.93
C TYR A 77 10.18 15.63 11.59
N ILE A 78 9.88 15.43 10.31
CA ILE A 78 8.58 14.93 9.85
C ILE A 78 8.71 13.51 9.31
N ILE A 79 7.70 12.69 9.58
CA ILE A 79 7.55 11.33 9.04
C ILE A 79 6.20 11.30 8.34
N LEU A 80 6.23 10.98 7.05
CA LEU A 80 5.04 10.89 6.21
C LEU A 80 4.73 9.43 5.89
N ASP A 81 3.45 9.09 5.92
CA ASP A 81 2.96 7.79 5.51
C ASP A 81 3.00 7.62 3.98
N ASN A 82 3.42 6.44 3.55
CA ASN A 82 3.37 5.98 2.17
C ASN A 82 2.74 4.59 2.17
N THR A 83 1.43 4.55 1.94
CA THR A 83 0.58 3.41 2.32
C THR A 83 0.39 2.46 1.13
N PHE A 84 1.46 1.85 0.64
CA PHE A 84 1.39 1.02 -0.57
C PHE A 84 0.63 -0.30 -0.39
N ALA A 85 0.55 -0.81 0.84
CA ALA A 85 -0.24 -1.99 1.17
C ALA A 85 -1.75 -1.70 1.24
N THR A 86 -2.16 -0.43 1.27
CA THR A 86 -3.57 0.00 1.32
C THR A 86 -3.79 1.08 0.27
N MET A 87 -4.40 0.71 -0.84
CA MET A 87 -4.77 1.64 -1.90
C MET A 87 -6.29 1.68 -2.08
N ALA A 88 -6.78 2.63 -2.86
CA ALA A 88 -8.20 2.73 -3.16
C ALA A 88 -8.73 1.52 -3.93
N ASP A 89 -9.76 0.84 -3.43
CA ASP A 89 -10.39 -0.29 -4.12
C ASP A 89 -10.89 0.04 -5.56
N LEU A 90 -10.00 -0.07 -6.54
CA LEU A 90 -10.21 0.25 -7.96
C LEU A 90 -10.09 -0.99 -8.86
N ILE A 91 -9.51 -2.08 -8.35
CA ILE A 91 -9.33 -3.34 -9.06
C ILE A 91 -10.08 -4.47 -8.37
N GLY A 92 -10.64 -5.38 -9.16
CA GLY A 92 -11.36 -6.55 -8.65
C GLY A 92 -11.00 -7.80 -9.43
N PHE A 93 -11.26 -8.97 -8.83
CA PHE A 93 -11.06 -10.25 -9.50
C PHE A 93 -12.24 -10.56 -10.41
N ASP A 94 -11.95 -11.03 -11.63
CA ASP A 94 -12.99 -11.38 -12.61
C ASP A 94 -13.88 -12.49 -12.05
N GLY A 95 -15.20 -12.30 -12.14
CA GLY A 95 -16.19 -13.18 -11.53
C GLY A 95 -16.44 -12.98 -10.03
N TYR A 96 -15.66 -12.15 -9.32
CA TYR A 96 -15.76 -11.99 -7.85
C TYR A 96 -15.94 -10.52 -7.42
N LEU A 97 -16.55 -9.66 -8.24
CA LEU A 97 -16.71 -8.24 -7.90
C LEU A 97 -17.63 -7.95 -6.70
N ASN A 98 -18.50 -8.89 -6.35
CA ASN A 98 -19.53 -8.71 -5.32
C ASN A 98 -19.47 -9.78 -4.21
N GLU A 99 -18.39 -10.57 -4.17
CA GLU A 99 -18.21 -11.65 -3.19
C GLU A 99 -16.72 -11.83 -2.88
N SER A 100 -16.41 -12.53 -1.78
CA SER A 100 -15.02 -12.81 -1.42
C SER A 100 -14.39 -13.76 -2.43
N THR A 101 -13.18 -13.43 -2.88
CA THR A 101 -12.42 -14.25 -3.83
C THR A 101 -11.64 -15.32 -3.08
N PRO A 102 -11.78 -16.61 -3.42
CA PRO A 102 -11.02 -17.66 -2.75
C PRO A 102 -9.52 -17.54 -3.03
N PHE A 103 -8.69 -17.96 -2.07
CA PHE A 103 -7.25 -18.00 -2.30
C PHE A 103 -6.89 -19.08 -3.34
N LEU A 104 -6.15 -18.72 -4.39
CA LEU A 104 -5.67 -19.66 -5.42
C LEU A 104 -4.18 -19.48 -5.72
N PRO A 105 -3.37 -20.56 -5.72
CA PRO A 105 -1.96 -20.52 -6.13
C PRO A 105 -1.72 -19.99 -7.54
N GLU A 106 -2.64 -20.24 -8.47
CA GLU A 106 -2.49 -19.91 -9.89
C GLU A 106 -2.78 -18.45 -10.25
N GLU A 107 -3.21 -17.67 -9.25
CA GLU A 107 -3.71 -16.30 -9.36
C GLU A 107 -5.02 -16.15 -10.15
N HIS A 108 -5.74 -15.07 -9.86
CA HIS A 108 -6.99 -14.69 -10.51
C HIS A 108 -6.73 -13.63 -11.58
N GLN A 109 -7.56 -13.61 -12.61
CA GLN A 109 -7.60 -12.49 -13.55
C GLN A 109 -8.16 -11.25 -12.84
N VAL A 110 -7.56 -10.09 -13.09
CA VAL A 110 -8.03 -8.81 -12.52
C VAL A 110 -8.66 -7.93 -13.59
N ILE A 111 -9.63 -7.13 -13.18
CA ILE A 111 -10.31 -6.12 -13.99
C ILE A 111 -10.40 -4.79 -13.23
N TRP A 112 -10.48 -3.69 -13.96
CA TRP A 112 -10.83 -2.39 -13.39
C TRP A 112 -12.30 -2.39 -12.99
N LYS A 113 -12.61 -1.96 -11.75
CA LYS A 113 -13.99 -1.86 -11.26
C LYS A 113 -14.74 -0.68 -11.85
N THR A 114 -14.00 0.36 -12.25
CA THR A 114 -14.55 1.63 -12.77
C THR A 114 -13.65 2.20 -13.87
N GLU A 115 -14.05 3.32 -14.46
CA GLU A 115 -13.19 4.09 -15.39
C GLU A 115 -12.01 4.78 -14.69
N ARG A 116 -12.08 4.95 -13.36
CA ARG A 116 -10.96 5.49 -12.58
C ARG A 116 -9.92 4.39 -12.34
N GLN A 117 -8.67 4.70 -12.65
CA GLN A 117 -7.54 3.78 -12.57
C GLN A 117 -6.39 4.45 -11.82
N TYR A 118 -5.44 3.64 -11.37
CA TYR A 118 -4.17 4.13 -10.84
C TYR A 118 -3.29 4.63 -12.01
N PRO A 119 -2.70 5.83 -11.92
CA PRO A 119 -1.79 6.33 -12.95
C PRO A 119 -0.36 5.77 -12.84
N ASP A 120 0.02 5.32 -11.64
CA ASP A 120 1.36 4.91 -11.24
C ASP A 120 1.51 3.39 -11.10
N PHE A 121 0.40 2.66 -10.95
CA PHE A 121 0.38 1.20 -10.86
C PHE A 121 -0.57 0.58 -11.88
N ALA A 122 -0.20 -0.59 -12.39
CA ALA A 122 -1.03 -1.33 -13.33
C ALA A 122 -1.04 -2.82 -12.98
N PHE A 123 -2.21 -3.44 -13.10
CA PHE A 123 -2.28 -4.89 -13.10
C PHE A 123 -1.98 -5.43 -14.50
N GLY A 124 -1.47 -6.65 -14.56
CA GLY A 124 -1.35 -7.42 -15.79
C GLY A 124 -1.90 -8.82 -15.61
N ASN A 125 -2.49 -9.33 -16.69
CA ASN A 125 -3.12 -10.64 -16.78
C ASN A 125 -2.34 -11.61 -17.70
N THR A 126 -1.14 -11.21 -18.12
CA THR A 126 -0.24 -12.05 -18.93
C THR A 126 0.73 -12.75 -18.01
N LYS A 127 0.84 -14.07 -18.13
CA LYS A 127 1.77 -14.85 -17.32
C LYS A 127 3.20 -14.75 -17.86
N THR A 128 4.16 -14.66 -16.96
CA THR A 128 5.60 -14.69 -17.25
C THR A 128 6.28 -15.81 -16.47
N SER A 129 7.32 -16.39 -17.06
CA SER A 129 8.16 -17.43 -16.46
C SER A 129 9.63 -17.15 -16.78
N PRO A 130 10.57 -17.36 -15.82
CA PRO A 130 10.33 -17.85 -14.47
C PRO A 130 9.73 -16.76 -13.55
N CYS A 131 8.89 -17.19 -12.61
CA CYS A 131 8.46 -16.38 -11.48
C CYS A 131 9.10 -16.89 -10.20
N GLU A 132 9.86 -16.03 -9.52
CA GLU A 132 10.50 -16.36 -8.25
C GLU A 132 9.71 -15.74 -7.10
N LEU A 133 9.10 -16.59 -6.28
CA LEU A 133 8.40 -16.18 -5.08
C LEU A 133 9.38 -15.72 -3.99
N PRO A 134 8.96 -14.82 -3.08
CA PRO A 134 9.80 -14.45 -1.95
C PRO A 134 9.95 -15.63 -0.99
N ARG A 135 10.93 -15.52 -0.10
CA ARG A 135 11.06 -16.44 1.02
C ARG A 135 9.96 -16.16 2.05
N PHE A 136 9.18 -17.18 2.36
CA PHE A 136 8.17 -17.11 3.40
C PHE A 136 8.67 -17.71 4.71
N TRP A 137 8.15 -17.18 5.81
CA TRP A 137 8.46 -17.59 7.17
C TRP A 137 7.15 -17.85 7.92
N ASP A 138 7.16 -18.88 8.76
CA ASP A 138 6.04 -19.21 9.64
C ASP A 138 6.10 -18.46 10.98
N GLU A 139 5.10 -18.65 11.82
CA GLU A 139 4.97 -18.01 13.13
C GLU A 139 6.09 -18.41 14.11
N SER A 140 6.79 -19.52 13.84
CA SER A 140 7.94 -19.98 14.63
C SER A 140 9.25 -19.32 14.19
N GLY A 141 9.22 -18.58 13.08
CA GLY A 141 10.42 -18.04 12.43
C GLY A 141 11.17 -19.06 11.58
N SER A 142 10.56 -20.19 11.25
CA SER A 142 11.12 -21.20 10.35
C SER A 142 10.74 -20.89 8.91
N GLN A 143 11.62 -21.21 7.96
CA GLN A 143 11.32 -21.01 6.54
C GLN A 143 10.25 -22.01 6.10
N VAL A 144 9.22 -21.52 5.42
CA VAL A 144 8.17 -22.34 4.81
C VAL A 144 8.76 -23.10 3.62
N GLN A 145 8.68 -24.43 3.64
CA GLN A 145 9.29 -25.31 2.64
C GLN A 145 8.30 -26.38 2.17
N ASN A 146 8.56 -26.92 0.97
CA ASN A 146 7.68 -27.93 0.39
C ASN A 146 7.64 -29.19 1.25
N GLY A 147 6.44 -29.68 1.53
CA GLY A 147 6.20 -30.84 2.39
C GLY A 147 6.62 -30.66 3.86
N ALA A 148 7.00 -29.45 4.30
CA ALA A 148 7.42 -29.19 5.69
C ALA A 148 6.24 -28.92 6.64
N HIS A 149 5.05 -28.63 6.11
CA HIS A 149 3.87 -28.28 6.89
C HIS A 149 2.95 -29.49 7.07
N SER A 150 2.56 -29.78 8.32
CA SER A 150 1.56 -30.80 8.66
C SER A 150 0.14 -30.22 8.75
N ASP A 151 -0.05 -28.98 8.29
CA ASP A 151 -1.35 -28.33 8.28
C ASP A 151 -2.16 -28.71 7.03
N ASN A 152 -3.44 -28.37 7.03
CA ASN A 152 -4.33 -28.62 5.89
C ASN A 152 -3.97 -27.78 4.63
N PHE A 153 -2.93 -26.93 4.71
CA PHE A 153 -2.55 -25.97 3.66
C PHE A 153 -1.25 -26.36 2.96
N SER A 154 -0.55 -27.41 3.40
CA SER A 154 0.73 -27.84 2.80
C SER A 154 0.62 -28.09 1.29
N THR A 155 -0.48 -28.72 0.85
CA THR A 155 -0.73 -28.97 -0.58
C THR A 155 -0.93 -27.69 -1.39
N THR A 156 -1.45 -26.62 -0.77
CA THR A 156 -1.64 -25.32 -1.42
C THR A 156 -0.30 -24.61 -1.58
N PHE A 157 0.54 -24.64 -0.55
CA PHE A 157 1.89 -24.06 -0.63
C PHE A 157 2.77 -24.83 -1.61
N ASP A 158 2.74 -26.17 -1.58
CA ASP A 158 3.49 -27.02 -2.50
C ASP A 158 3.09 -26.75 -3.96
N ARG A 159 1.80 -26.51 -4.22
CA ARG A 159 1.34 -26.08 -5.53
C ARG A 159 1.88 -24.72 -5.89
N LEU A 160 1.71 -23.72 -5.02
CA LEU A 160 2.20 -22.35 -5.22
C LEU A 160 3.70 -22.31 -5.56
N SER A 161 4.52 -23.03 -4.78
CA SER A 161 5.98 -23.07 -4.98
C SER A 161 6.41 -23.91 -6.18
N SER A 162 5.56 -24.84 -6.65
CA SER A 162 5.80 -25.62 -7.87
C SER A 162 5.45 -24.86 -9.15
N LEU A 163 4.65 -23.81 -9.05
CA LEU A 163 4.34 -22.95 -10.18
C LEU A 163 5.60 -22.17 -10.59
N SER A 164 5.90 -22.21 -11.88
CA SER A 164 7.03 -21.49 -12.47
C SER A 164 6.60 -20.20 -13.16
N ASP A 165 5.30 -19.93 -13.17
CA ASP A 165 4.65 -18.81 -13.84
C ASP A 165 3.79 -18.00 -12.85
N CYS A 166 3.79 -16.68 -13.03
CA CYS A 166 2.90 -15.76 -12.33
C CYS A 166 2.53 -14.61 -13.26
N PHE A 167 1.50 -13.85 -12.91
CA PHE A 167 1.12 -12.68 -13.69
C PHE A 167 2.18 -11.58 -13.63
N ASP A 168 2.52 -11.03 -14.80
CA ASP A 168 3.33 -9.82 -14.92
C ASP A 168 2.50 -8.61 -14.51
N SER A 169 2.47 -8.35 -13.20
CA SER A 169 1.58 -7.37 -12.58
C SER A 169 2.28 -6.62 -11.45
N ASP A 170 1.84 -5.40 -11.17
CA ASP A 170 2.25 -4.68 -9.97
C ASP A 170 1.53 -5.20 -8.71
N PHE A 171 0.43 -5.94 -8.86
CA PHE A 171 -0.41 -6.41 -7.76
C PHE A 171 -0.27 -7.92 -7.54
N ASP A 172 -0.41 -8.34 -6.28
CA ASP A 172 -0.63 -9.73 -5.93
C ASP A 172 -2.08 -10.12 -6.24
N GLN A 173 -2.28 -11.24 -6.95
CA GLN A 173 -3.58 -11.63 -7.50
C GLN A 173 -4.10 -12.96 -6.95
N TYR A 174 -3.74 -13.28 -5.70
CA TYR A 174 -4.03 -14.60 -5.13
C TYR A 174 -5.41 -14.75 -4.49
N GLY A 175 -6.24 -13.70 -4.48
CA GLY A 175 -7.56 -13.69 -3.85
C GLY A 175 -7.56 -13.04 -2.46
N ASP A 176 -8.59 -13.34 -1.68
CA ASP A 176 -8.81 -12.73 -0.36
C ASP A 176 -8.44 -13.67 0.80
N THR A 177 -8.18 -13.09 1.96
CA THR A 177 -8.15 -13.80 3.24
C THR A 177 -8.96 -13.02 4.27
N GLU A 178 -9.82 -13.73 5.00
CA GLU A 178 -10.72 -13.12 5.98
C GLU A 178 -9.94 -12.51 7.16
N ALA A 179 -10.54 -11.50 7.79
CA ALA A 179 -9.97 -10.85 8.97
C ALA A 179 -9.87 -11.78 10.19
N PHE A 180 -10.76 -12.78 10.25
CA PHE A 180 -10.87 -13.73 11.35
C PHE A 180 -10.66 -15.15 10.81
N GLY A 181 -10.07 -16.02 11.62
CA GLY A 181 -9.78 -17.40 11.25
C GLY A 181 -8.30 -17.74 11.38
N VAL A 182 -8.01 -19.05 11.24
CA VAL A 182 -6.65 -19.59 11.25
C VAL A 182 -6.22 -19.80 9.81
N PHE A 183 -5.31 -18.95 9.35
CA PHE A 183 -4.71 -18.99 8.01
C PHE A 183 -3.21 -18.90 8.19
N PRO A 184 -2.43 -19.67 7.42
CA PRO A 184 -0.98 -19.64 7.53
C PRO A 184 -0.43 -18.27 7.14
N ASP A 185 0.63 -17.85 7.81
CA ASP A 185 1.18 -16.48 7.66
C ASP A 185 1.68 -16.21 6.24
N TRP A 186 2.19 -17.21 5.53
CA TRP A 186 2.60 -17.06 4.14
C TRP A 186 1.42 -16.72 3.21
N GLN A 187 0.23 -17.26 3.47
CA GLN A 187 -0.96 -16.99 2.65
C GLN A 187 -1.41 -15.54 2.84
N ARG A 188 -1.39 -15.06 4.10
CA ARG A 188 -1.68 -13.65 4.44
C ARG A 188 -0.67 -12.67 3.83
N GLN A 189 0.51 -13.13 3.44
CA GLN A 189 1.53 -12.31 2.78
C GLN A 189 1.28 -12.12 1.27
N LEU A 190 0.33 -12.85 0.69
CA LEU A 190 0.03 -12.79 -0.76
C LEU A 190 -1.41 -12.37 -1.04
N SER A 191 -2.33 -12.62 -0.12
CA SER A 191 -3.74 -12.30 -0.31
C SER A 191 -4.08 -10.85 0.03
N LYS A 192 -5.22 -10.39 -0.48
CA LYS A 192 -5.90 -9.18 -0.02
C LYS A 192 -6.51 -9.43 1.35
N PHE A 193 -6.24 -8.53 2.30
CA PHE A 193 -6.83 -8.65 3.65
C PHE A 193 -8.26 -8.12 3.67
N ALA A 194 -9.19 -8.99 4.07
CA ALA A 194 -10.62 -8.69 4.24
C ALA A 194 -11.28 -8.02 3.02
N SER A 195 -10.79 -8.31 1.80
CA SER A 195 -11.25 -7.70 0.53
C SER A 195 -11.14 -6.17 0.47
N VAL A 196 -10.38 -5.53 1.37
CA VAL A 196 -10.28 -4.06 1.46
C VAL A 196 -9.02 -3.50 0.79
N GLN A 197 -7.99 -4.32 0.59
CA GLN A 197 -6.64 -3.85 0.28
C GLN A 197 -6.15 -4.34 -1.07
N ASP A 198 -5.70 -3.43 -1.93
CA ASP A 198 -4.97 -3.75 -3.15
C ASP A 198 -3.49 -3.88 -2.83
N ARG A 199 -3.03 -5.12 -2.60
CA ARG A 199 -1.64 -5.39 -2.22
C ARG A 199 -0.72 -5.36 -3.43
N LEU A 200 0.31 -4.53 -3.37
CA LEU A 200 1.38 -4.53 -4.35
C LEU A 200 2.29 -5.75 -4.17
N ARG A 201 2.81 -6.24 -5.29
CA ARG A 201 3.79 -7.32 -5.39
C ARG A 201 5.18 -6.81 -5.03
N GLU A 202 5.38 -6.37 -3.79
CA GLU A 202 6.62 -5.73 -3.30
C GLU A 202 7.86 -6.62 -3.46
N TRP A 203 7.68 -7.94 -3.55
CA TRP A 203 8.75 -8.89 -3.79
C TRP A 203 9.23 -8.93 -5.25
N LYS A 204 8.49 -8.35 -6.19
CA LYS A 204 8.92 -8.21 -7.58
C LYS A 204 9.89 -7.01 -7.70
N PRO A 205 11.12 -7.20 -8.20
CA PRO A 205 12.13 -6.13 -8.23
C PRO A 205 11.65 -4.84 -8.90
N SER A 206 10.91 -4.93 -10.03
CA SER A 206 10.42 -3.73 -10.73
C SER A 206 9.41 -2.92 -9.91
N VAL A 207 8.61 -3.58 -9.07
CA VAL A 207 7.64 -2.91 -8.18
C VAL A 207 8.39 -2.29 -7.02
N LEU A 208 9.32 -3.01 -6.40
CA LEU A 208 10.16 -2.48 -5.33
C LEU A 208 10.96 -1.25 -5.78
N ASP A 209 11.58 -1.29 -6.96
CA ASP A 209 12.32 -0.17 -7.54
C ASP A 209 11.40 1.04 -7.75
N LYS A 210 10.17 0.81 -8.22
CA LYS A 210 9.16 1.86 -8.35
C LYS A 210 8.82 2.49 -6.99
N LEU A 211 8.59 1.68 -5.96
CA LEU A 211 8.31 2.16 -4.60
C LEU A 211 9.46 2.98 -4.03
N GLN A 212 10.70 2.48 -4.15
CA GLN A 212 11.90 3.21 -3.75
C GLN A 212 12.02 4.55 -4.50
N HIS A 213 11.74 4.55 -5.80
CA HIS A 213 11.77 5.76 -6.60
C HIS A 213 10.73 6.79 -6.13
N LEU A 214 9.49 6.37 -5.87
CA LEU A 214 8.43 7.24 -5.34
C LEU A 214 8.82 7.86 -3.99
N HIS A 215 9.44 7.08 -3.09
CA HIS A 215 9.96 7.61 -1.83
C HIS A 215 11.07 8.64 -2.04
N CYS A 216 12.04 8.35 -2.91
CA CYS A 216 13.12 9.30 -3.24
C CYS A 216 12.56 10.60 -3.84
N LEU A 217 11.58 10.50 -4.73
CA LEU A 217 10.90 11.65 -5.30
C LEU A 217 10.17 12.45 -4.22
N THR A 218 9.48 11.78 -3.29
CA THR A 218 8.77 12.45 -2.18
C THR A 218 9.73 13.27 -1.32
N ILE A 219 10.83 12.65 -0.88
CA ILE A 219 11.85 13.33 -0.07
C ILE A 219 12.43 14.50 -0.85
N SER A 220 12.90 14.26 -2.08
CA SER A 220 13.48 15.30 -2.94
C SER A 220 12.50 16.42 -3.29
N MET A 221 11.20 16.13 -3.28
CA MET A 221 10.15 17.10 -3.56
C MET A 221 9.89 17.99 -2.35
N LEU A 222 9.91 17.46 -1.13
CA LEU A 222 9.43 18.12 0.07
C LEU A 222 10.54 18.69 0.97
N ASP A 223 11.72 18.08 0.93
CA ASP A 223 12.82 18.31 1.87
C ASP A 223 14.13 18.49 1.08
N ILE A 224 14.40 19.73 0.65
CA ILE A 224 15.53 20.12 -0.22
C ILE A 224 16.53 20.96 0.57
#